data_AF-R7UWL3-F1
#
_entry.id   AF-R7UWL3-F1
#
_cell.length_a   1.000
_cell.length_b   1.000
_cell.length_c   1.000
_cell.angle_alpha   90.00
_cell.angle_beta   90.00
_cell.angle_gamma   90.00
#
_symmetry.space_group_name_H-M   'P 1'
#
loop_
_entity.id
_entity.type
_entity.pdbx_description
1 polymer ?
#
loop_
_entity_poly.entity_id
_entity_poly.type
_entity_poly.pdbx_seq_one_letter_code
_entity_poly.pdbx_strand_id
1 'polypeptide(L)' 'LAISLCHQGQAATDAPNIVLFVVDDLGIGDVGAFGNDTTQTPHVDSICNQGVKLEHDLAAAALCTPSRTAMMTSR' A
#
# COMPACT_ATOMS: atom_id res chain seq x y z
N LEU A 1 -4.22 -27.36 -29.04
CA LEU A 1 -4.37 -27.48 -27.56
C LEU A 1 -4.31 -26.06 -27.00
N ALA A 2 -5.34 -25.23 -27.06
CA ALA A 2 -6.66 -25.34 -26.44
C ALA A 2 -6.58 -25.56 -24.93
N ILE A 3 -6.43 -24.47 -24.17
CA ILE A 3 -7.24 -24.23 -22.96
C ILE A 3 -7.67 -22.76 -23.00
N SER A 4 -8.83 -22.54 -23.63
CA SER A 4 -9.70 -21.42 -23.33
C SER A 4 -10.31 -21.69 -21.95
N LEU A 5 -10.02 -20.84 -20.96
CA LEU A 5 -10.82 -20.77 -19.75
C LEU A 5 -11.84 -19.66 -19.98
N CYS A 6 -13.03 -20.06 -20.42
CA CYS A 6 -14.25 -19.28 -20.29
C CYS A 6 -14.43 -18.94 -18.80
N HIS A 7 -14.12 -17.71 -18.39
CA HIS A 7 -14.57 -17.17 -17.12
C HIS A 7 -16.01 -16.67 -17.30
N GLN A 8 -16.97 -17.59 -17.20
CA GLN A 8 -18.39 -17.26 -17.10
C GLN A 8 -18.78 -17.15 -15.62
N GLY A 9 -19.17 -15.94 -15.22
CA GLY A 9 -20.08 -15.72 -14.09
C GLY A 9 -19.46 -15.17 -12.80
N GLN A 10 -19.44 -13.86 -12.68
CA GLN A 10 -20.23 -13.13 -11.68
C GLN A 10 -20.26 -11.66 -12.13
N ALA A 11 -21.43 -11.00 -12.14
CA ALA A 11 -21.46 -9.55 -12.18
C ALA A 11 -20.91 -9.04 -10.84
N ALA A 12 -19.59 -9.08 -10.70
CA ALA A 12 -18.90 -8.34 -9.67
C ALA A 12 -19.27 -6.88 -9.90
N THR A 13 -19.55 -6.13 -8.84
CA THR A 13 -19.35 -4.70 -8.89
C THR A 13 -17.94 -4.51 -9.46
N ASP A 14 -17.79 -4.02 -10.71
CA ASP A 14 -16.50 -3.89 -11.42
C ASP A 14 -15.49 -2.96 -10.68
N ALA A 15 -15.89 -2.40 -9.54
CA ALA A 15 -15.04 -1.66 -8.64
C ALA A 15 -14.22 -2.62 -7.75
N PRO A 16 -12.89 -2.50 -7.73
CA PRO A 16 -12.06 -3.23 -6.78
C PRO A 16 -12.33 -2.74 -5.35
N ASN A 17 -12.15 -3.63 -4.38
CA ASN A 17 -12.09 -3.22 -2.98
C ASN A 17 -10.77 -2.49 -2.72
N ILE A 18 -10.83 -1.34 -2.06
CA ILE A 18 -9.65 -0.56 -1.68
C ILE A 18 -9.48 -0.64 -0.18
N VAL A 19 -8.31 -1.10 0.27
CA VAL A 19 -7.91 -1.10 1.68
C VAL A 19 -6.70 -0.19 1.81
N LEU A 20 -6.84 0.88 2.60
CA LEU A 20 -5.77 1.83 2.89
C LEU A 20 -5.21 1.55 4.28
N PHE A 21 -3.96 1.11 4.36
CA PHE A 21 -3.21 0.97 5.61
C PHE A 21 -2.45 2.28 5.87
N VAL A 22 -2.72 2.90 7.02
CA VAL A 22 -2.03 4.12 7.48
C VAL A 22 -1.41 3.81 8.82
N VAL A 23 -0.10 4.03 8.94
CA VAL A 23 0.67 3.74 10.14
C VAL A 23 1.14 5.06 10.74
N ASP A 24 0.85 5.30 12.01
CA ASP A 24 1.31 6.50 12.72
C ASP A 24 2.81 6.38 13.03
N ASP A 25 3.55 7.47 12.81
CA ASP A 25 4.96 7.67 13.14
C ASP A 25 5.95 6.63 12.59
N LEU A 26 5.60 5.92 11.51
CA LEU A 26 6.51 4.99 10.82
C LEU A 26 7.50 5.75 9.93
N GLY A 27 8.79 5.64 10.21
CA GLY A 27 9.86 6.19 9.40
C GLY A 27 10.17 5.34 8.16
N ILE A 28 10.68 5.98 7.11
CA ILE A 28 11.07 5.29 5.86
C ILE A 28 12.13 4.19 6.10
N GLY A 29 12.98 4.37 7.12
CA GLY A 29 14.01 3.42 7.49
C GLY A 29 13.55 2.29 8.40
N ASP A 30 12.26 2.19 8.75
CA ASP A 30 11.78 1.19 9.71
C ASP A 30 11.32 -0.12 9.07
N VAL A 31 11.14 -0.13 7.74
CA VAL A 31 10.60 -1.26 6.99
C VAL A 31 11.71 -1.97 6.20
N GLY A 32 11.70 -3.31 6.22
CA GLY A 32 12.70 -4.15 5.55
C GLY A 32 12.84 -3.87 4.06
N ALA A 33 11.72 -3.73 3.35
CA ALA A 33 11.69 -3.37 1.92
C ALA A 33 12.34 -2.01 1.57
N PHE A 34 12.61 -1.16 2.57
CA PHE A 34 13.30 0.13 2.42
C PHE A 34 14.72 0.13 3.00
N GLY A 35 15.24 -1.03 3.39
CA GLY A 35 16.65 -1.21 3.77
C GLY A 35 16.88 -1.43 5.27
N ASN A 36 15.83 -1.59 6.09
CA ASN A 36 16.00 -2.00 7.49
C ASN A 36 16.39 -3.48 7.58
N ASP A 37 17.48 -3.79 8.28
CA ASP A 37 17.98 -5.15 8.51
C ASP A 37 17.74 -5.66 9.94
N THR A 38 17.20 -4.82 10.81
CA THR A 38 16.98 -5.09 12.23
C THR A 38 15.51 -5.43 12.53
N THR A 39 14.57 -4.67 11.96
CA THR A 39 13.13 -4.85 12.13
C THR A 39 12.58 -5.81 11.09
N GLN A 40 11.92 -6.88 11.53
CA GLN A 40 11.33 -7.86 10.63
C GLN A 40 9.91 -7.46 10.23
N THR A 41 9.69 -7.14 8.96
CA THR A 41 8.38 -6.74 8.40
C THR A 41 7.91 -7.66 7.26
N PRO A 42 7.91 -9.01 7.43
CA PRO A 42 7.76 -9.95 6.32
C PRO A 42 6.45 -9.81 5.53
N HIS A 43 5.36 -9.41 6.20
CA HIS A 43 4.07 -9.19 5.53
C HIS A 43 4.06 -7.92 4.68
N VAL A 44 4.66 -6.83 5.18
CA VAL A 44 4.78 -5.58 4.42
C VAL A 44 5.74 -5.77 3.26
N ASP A 45 6.87 -6.45 3.49
CA ASP A 45 7.87 -6.74 2.46
C ASP A 45 7.28 -7.57 1.32
N SER A 46 6.44 -8.56 1.66
CA SER A 46 5.70 -9.35 0.67
C SER A 46 4.75 -8.50 -0.17
N ILE A 47 4.08 -7.50 0.41
CA ILE A 47 3.20 -6.57 -0.31
C ILE A 47 4.04 -5.69 -1.25
N CYS A 48 5.16 -5.15 -0.77
CA CYS A 48 6.06 -4.33 -1.59
C CYS A 48 6.64 -5.10 -2.78
N ASN A 49 6.97 -6.39 -2.60
CA ASN A 49 7.51 -7.25 -3.66
C ASN A 49 6.47 -7.65 -4.72
N GLN A 50 5.19 -7.67 -4.37
CA GLN A 50 4.09 -8.01 -5.28
C GLN A 50 3.43 -6.78 -5.93
N GLY A 51 3.84 -5.57 -5.50
CA GLY A 51 3.22 -4.32 -5.90
C GLY A 51 4.22 -3.27 -6.37
N VAL A 52 3.86 -2.01 -6.13
CA VAL A 52 4.70 -0.84 -6.44
C VAL A 52 5.19 -0.24 -5.13
N LYS A 53 6.50 0.05 -5.06
CA LYS A 53 7.14 0.72 -3.93
C LYS A 53 7.39 2.18 -4.29
N LEU A 54 6.92 3.10 -3.44
CA LEU A 54 7.18 4.54 -3.57
C LEU A 54 8.37 4.91 -2.70
N GLU A 55 9.54 5.14 -3.30
CA GLU A 55 10.77 5.49 -2.56
C GLU A 55 10.78 6.96 -2.10
N HIS A 56 9.92 7.79 -2.69
CA HIS A 56 9.78 9.21 -2.43
C HIS A 56 8.31 9.59 -2.21
N ASP A 57 7.65 8.90 -1.28
CA ASP A 57 6.33 9.31 -0.79
C ASP A 57 6.47 10.41 0.28
N LEU A 58 5.82 11.55 0.06
CA LEU A 58 5.96 12.75 0.89
C LEU A 58 4.63 13.07 1.55
N ALA A 59 4.60 13.01 2.87
CA ALA A 59 3.46 13.50 3.65
C ALA A 59 3.27 15.01 3.45
N ALA A 60 2.02 15.45 3.29
CA ALA A 60 1.70 16.87 3.12
C ALA A 60 2.13 17.74 4.33
N ALA A 61 2.29 17.13 5.51
CA ALA A 61 2.77 17.78 6.72
C ALA A 61 3.51 16.78 7.63
N ALA A 62 4.44 17.28 8.45
CA ALA A 62 5.20 16.49 9.43
C ALA A 62 4.44 16.24 10.75
N LEU A 63 3.13 16.49 10.78
CA LEU A 63 2.27 16.27 11.95
C LEU A 63 1.08 15.40 11.56
N CYS A 64 0.65 14.53 12.47
CA CYS A 64 -0.33 13.50 12.15
C CYS A 64 -1.70 14.09 11.78
N THR A 65 -2.19 15.10 12.49
CA THR A 65 -3.49 15.74 12.20
C THR A 65 -3.54 16.40 10.81
N PRO A 66 -2.64 17.34 10.45
CA PRO A 66 -2.66 17.94 9.12
C PRO A 66 -2.34 16.92 8.01
N SER A 67 -1.45 15.93 8.24
CA SER A 67 -1.17 14.87 7.27
C SER A 67 -2.42 14.03 6.95
N ARG A 68 -3.13 13.55 7.98
CA ARG A 68 -4.36 12.77 7.79
C ARG A 68 -5.51 13.59 7.20
N THR A 69 -5.60 14.87 7.58
CA THR A 69 -6.62 15.77 7.01
C THR A 69 -6.38 15.94 5.50
N ALA A 70 -5.13 16.16 5.09
CA ALA A 70 -4.77 16.29 3.69
C ALA A 70 -5.04 15.00 2.90
N MET A 71 -4.73 13.85 3.48
CA MET A 71 -5.03 12.54 2.88
C MET A 71 -6.54 12.31 2.69
N MET A 72 -7.38 12.64 3.68
CA MET A 72 -8.83 12.42 3.59
C MET A 72 -9.56 13.43 2.71
N THR A 73 -9.04 14.65 2.60
CA THR A 73 -9.70 15.74 1.86
C THR A 73 -9.04 16.06 0.52
N SER A 74 -7.85 15.52 0.25
CA SER A 74 -7.00 15.85 -0.91
C SER A 74 -6.74 17.36 -1.02
N ARG A 75 -6.41 18.00 0.10
CA ARG A 75 -6.19 19.46 0.23
C ARG A 75 -5.05 19.78 1.19
#